data_AF-A0A5C7IBA6-F1
#
_entry.id   AF-A0A5C7IBA6-F1
#
_cell.length_a   1.000
_cell.length_b   1.000
_cell.length_c   1.000
_cell.angle_alpha   90.00
_cell.angle_beta   90.00
_cell.angle_gamma   90.00
#
_symmetry.space_group_name_H-M   'P 1'
#
loop_
_entity.id
_entity.type
_entity.pdbx_description
1 polymer ?
#
loop_
_entity_poly.entity_id
_entity_poly.type
_entity_poly.pdbx_seq_one_letter_code
_entity_poly.pdbx_strand_id
1 'polypeptide(L)'
;MERLGGGWIESIKEWIEHVWNQYGNPAYAKRDETKDARLSDVCIGTSAAPYYLPPHYFEMVTLKGTNTRKYNLVDGGVAANNPTLLAVCEATKDRCGNENSPSWKNIDYSKFLVLSLGTGSSKRDSQIEVGNGKYWGFFQWFWGLNSRQLLLDVLLTAMDDMVDIYMSIFFKGSALQDNYLRIQTDELKYDDAKMDNSEKENMEKLLKIGQDLLKKPVTAINLETGSYEPLEGKSTNAEELKKFARRLSDERKRRLGLPETCGQGENLRHCSAMDYSKLLVLSLGFGSSKKDV
;
A
#
# COMPACT_ATOMS: atom_id res chain seq x y z
N MET A 1 -26.06 18.13 -1.54
CA MET A 1 -25.32 17.49 -0.43
C MET A 1 -26.26 17.34 0.75
N GLU A 2 -27.10 16.32 0.72
CA GLU A 2 -27.78 15.88 1.94
C GLU A 2 -26.69 15.33 2.87
N ARG A 3 -26.69 15.78 4.13
CA ARG A 3 -25.83 15.20 5.16
C ARG A 3 -26.23 13.74 5.30
N LEU A 4 -25.38 12.82 4.84
CA LEU A 4 -25.47 11.41 5.21
C LEU A 4 -25.57 11.35 6.74
N GLY A 5 -26.74 10.94 7.26
CA GLY A 5 -27.04 10.95 8.69
C GLY A 5 -25.97 10.17 9.45
N GLY A 6 -25.39 10.76 10.50
CA GLY A 6 -24.17 10.27 11.17
C GLY A 6 -24.20 8.84 11.74
N GLY A 7 -25.31 8.10 11.64
CA GLY A 7 -25.42 6.72 12.09
C GLY A 7 -24.56 5.73 11.30
N TRP A 8 -24.22 6.00 10.04
CA TRP A 8 -23.40 5.09 9.24
C TRP A 8 -21.96 4.97 9.78
N ILE A 9 -21.40 6.05 10.34
CA ILE A 9 -20.06 6.03 10.95
C ILE A 9 -20.06 5.07 12.13
N GLU A 10 -21.09 5.12 12.98
CA GLU A 10 -21.17 4.27 14.16
C GLU A 10 -21.34 2.80 13.77
N SER A 11 -22.16 2.51 12.75
CA SER A 11 -22.27 1.15 12.20
C SER A 11 -20.93 0.62 11.64
N ILE A 12 -20.13 1.48 10.99
CA ILE A 12 -18.79 1.10 10.54
C ILE A 12 -17.87 0.83 11.72
N LYS A 13 -17.88 1.68 12.75
CA LYS A 13 -17.08 1.47 13.97
C LYS A 13 -17.42 0.14 14.61
N GLU A 14 -18.70 -0.12 14.83
CA GLU A 14 -19.18 -1.39 15.39
C GLU A 14 -18.74 -2.60 14.57
N TRP A 15 -18.85 -2.52 13.25
CA TRP A 15 -18.42 -3.59 12.35
C TRP A 15 -16.91 -3.83 12.40
N ILE A 16 -16.09 -2.77 12.38
CA ILE A 16 -14.63 -2.88 12.47
C ILE A 16 -14.22 -3.51 13.80
N GLU A 17 -14.79 -3.03 14.91
CA GLU A 17 -14.49 -3.58 16.23
C GLU A 17 -14.96 -5.04 16.35
N HIS A 18 -16.10 -5.40 15.77
CA HIS A 18 -16.58 -6.78 15.74
C HIS A 18 -15.60 -7.70 14.98
N VAL A 19 -15.20 -7.32 13.76
CA VAL A 19 -14.24 -8.08 12.95
C VAL A 19 -12.89 -8.18 13.66
N TRP A 20 -12.41 -7.08 14.24
CA TRP A 20 -11.14 -7.05 14.95
C TRP A 20 -11.16 -7.93 16.20
N ASN A 21 -12.24 -7.92 16.98
CA ASN A 21 -12.35 -8.78 18.15
C ASN A 21 -12.48 -10.26 17.77
N GLN A 22 -12.99 -10.58 16.57
CA GLN A 22 -13.15 -11.95 16.10
C GLN A 22 -11.85 -12.55 15.52
N TYR A 23 -11.05 -11.76 14.80
CA TYR A 23 -9.90 -12.24 14.03
C TYR A 23 -8.56 -11.57 14.37
N GLY A 24 -8.61 -10.44 15.06
CA GLY A 24 -7.44 -9.64 15.43
C GLY A 24 -6.76 -10.19 16.68
N ASN A 25 -5.47 -9.87 16.80
CA ASN A 25 -4.73 -10.01 18.04
C ASN A 25 -4.60 -8.58 18.60
N PRO A 26 -4.85 -8.31 19.90
CA PRO A 26 -4.75 -6.96 20.44
C PRO A 26 -3.38 -6.37 20.14
N ALA A 27 -3.38 -5.29 19.37
CA ALA A 27 -2.17 -4.60 18.93
C ALA A 27 -2.17 -3.21 19.57
N TYR A 28 -1.29 -3.03 20.54
CA TYR A 28 -1.09 -1.74 21.20
C TYR A 28 0.05 -0.98 20.54
N ALA A 29 0.01 0.35 20.59
CA ALA A 29 1.10 1.19 20.15
C ALA A 29 2.37 0.90 20.97
N LYS A 30 3.35 0.22 20.34
CA LYS A 30 4.57 -0.24 21.03
C LYS A 30 5.54 0.87 21.47
N ARG A 31 5.54 2.01 20.75
CA ARG A 31 6.55 3.08 20.93
C ARG A 31 6.01 4.33 21.59
N ASP A 32 4.75 4.65 21.35
CA ASP A 32 4.13 5.89 21.78
C ASP A 32 2.68 5.59 22.17
N GLU A 33 2.45 5.44 23.47
CA GLU A 33 1.11 5.19 24.04
C GLU A 33 0.12 6.30 23.65
N THR A 34 0.62 7.50 23.35
CA THR A 34 -0.24 8.59 22.88
C THR A 34 -0.67 8.39 21.44
N LYS A 35 -0.34 7.29 20.76
CA LYS A 35 -0.80 6.91 19.42
C LYS A 35 -1.60 5.61 19.43
N ASP A 36 -2.01 5.14 20.60
CA ASP A 36 -2.82 3.92 20.78
C ASP A 36 -4.31 4.17 20.52
N ALA A 37 -4.60 4.75 19.35
CA ALA A 37 -5.96 5.06 18.94
C ALA A 37 -6.75 3.76 18.64
N ARG A 38 -8.09 3.83 18.76
CA ARG A 38 -8.96 2.73 18.36
C ARG A 38 -8.74 2.41 16.88
N LEU A 39 -8.75 1.11 16.54
CA LEU A 39 -8.55 0.68 15.16
C LEU A 39 -9.61 1.27 14.23
N SER A 40 -10.86 1.33 14.69
CA SER A 40 -11.95 1.98 13.98
C SER A 40 -11.66 3.46 13.64
N ASP A 41 -11.11 4.23 14.56
CA ASP A 41 -10.73 5.63 14.32
C ASP A 41 -9.57 5.75 13.32
N VAL A 42 -8.60 4.83 13.36
CA VAL A 42 -7.51 4.75 12.38
C VAL A 42 -8.03 4.41 10.99
N CYS A 43 -8.92 3.41 10.88
CA CYS A 43 -9.51 2.96 9.61
C CYS A 43 -10.38 4.04 8.96
N ILE A 44 -11.19 4.75 9.74
CA ILE A 44 -12.01 5.86 9.23
C ILE A 44 -11.09 7.02 8.83
N GLY A 45 -10.12 7.38 9.67
CA GLY A 45 -9.18 8.45 9.38
C GLY A 45 -8.40 8.21 8.09
N THR A 46 -7.82 7.02 7.92
CA THR A 46 -7.03 6.70 6.73
C THR A 46 -7.84 6.59 5.45
N SER A 47 -9.16 6.41 5.53
CA SER A 47 -10.06 6.28 4.38
C SER A 47 -10.84 7.56 4.07
N ALA A 48 -10.65 8.62 4.87
CA ALA A 48 -11.43 9.87 4.76
C ALA A 48 -10.97 10.73 3.57
N ALA A 49 -11.13 10.20 2.36
CA ALA A 49 -10.72 10.81 1.09
C ALA A 49 -11.35 12.19 0.91
N PRO A 50 -10.54 13.26 0.72
CA PRO A 50 -11.07 14.57 0.35
C PRO A 50 -11.99 14.42 -0.86
N TYR A 51 -13.06 15.22 -0.91
CA TYR A 51 -14.16 15.13 -1.90
C TYR A 51 -15.19 14.03 -1.63
N TYR A 52 -14.77 12.86 -1.16
CA TYR A 52 -15.67 11.70 -0.95
C TYR A 52 -16.25 11.65 0.46
N LEU A 53 -15.41 11.86 1.47
CA LEU A 53 -15.76 11.66 2.87
C LEU A 53 -15.36 12.87 3.73
N PRO A 54 -16.11 13.15 4.81
CA PRO A 54 -15.73 14.20 5.74
C PRO A 54 -14.45 13.82 6.51
N PRO A 55 -13.62 14.79 6.91
CA PRO A 55 -12.50 14.54 7.82
C PRO A 55 -12.96 13.86 9.12
N HIS A 56 -12.11 13.01 9.68
CA HIS A 56 -12.41 12.29 10.91
C HIS A 56 -11.81 12.97 12.13
N TYR A 57 -12.64 13.21 13.15
CA TYR A 57 -12.22 13.82 14.40
C TYR A 57 -12.44 12.86 15.58
N PHE A 58 -11.43 12.72 16.43
CA PHE A 58 -11.60 12.07 17.72
C PHE A 58 -10.59 12.59 18.75
N GLU A 59 -10.87 12.29 20.01
CA GLU A 59 -10.00 12.63 21.14
C GLU A 59 -9.58 11.36 21.86
N MET A 60 -8.33 11.33 22.33
CA MET A 60 -7.79 10.23 23.11
C MET A 60 -7.22 10.77 24.43
N VAL A 61 -7.62 10.15 25.52
CA VAL A 61 -7.06 10.42 26.85
C VAL A 61 -5.82 9.55 27.01
N THR A 62 -4.68 10.19 27.30
CA THR A 62 -3.43 9.46 27.58
C THR A 62 -3.57 8.62 28.86
N LEU A 63 -2.88 7.47 28.96
CA LEU A 63 -3.00 6.55 30.10
C LEU A 63 -2.69 7.19 31.47
N LYS A 64 -1.95 8.29 31.52
CA LYS A 64 -1.73 9.08 32.74
C LYS A 64 -2.94 9.92 33.17
N GLY A 65 -4.04 9.92 32.41
CA GLY A 65 -5.30 10.60 32.70
C GLY A 65 -5.24 12.13 32.66
N THR A 66 -4.05 12.73 32.50
CA THR A 66 -3.85 14.17 32.67
C THR A 66 -4.03 14.99 31.39
N ASN A 67 -3.86 14.39 30.20
CA ASN A 67 -3.89 15.11 28.93
C ASN A 67 -4.75 14.40 27.88
N THR A 68 -5.60 15.19 27.22
CA THR A 68 -6.38 14.79 26.05
C THR A 68 -5.67 15.23 24.78
N ARG A 69 -5.45 14.31 23.86
CA ARG A 69 -4.90 14.58 22.53
C ARG A 69 -6.01 14.56 21.49
N LYS A 70 -6.05 15.60 20.66
CA LYS A 70 -7.04 15.77 19.58
C LYS A 70 -6.45 15.31 18.25
N TYR A 71 -7.24 14.59 17.48
CA TYR A 71 -6.89 14.10 16.15
C TYR A 71 -7.85 14.67 15.12
N ASN A 72 -7.30 15.26 14.07
CA ASN A 72 -8.03 15.72 12.89
C ASN A 72 -7.40 15.00 11.69
N LEU A 73 -8.03 13.92 11.25
CA LEU A 73 -7.49 13.02 10.24
C LEU A 73 -8.22 13.22 8.91
N VAL A 74 -7.45 13.08 7.84
CA VAL A 74 -7.91 12.92 6.46
C VAL A 74 -7.20 11.68 5.89
N ASP A 75 -7.62 11.26 4.71
CA ASP A 75 -7.10 10.08 4.02
C ASP A 75 -5.57 9.96 4.02
N GLY A 76 -5.10 8.73 4.23
CA GLY A 76 -3.68 8.40 4.21
C GLY A 76 -3.04 8.66 2.84
N GLY A 77 -3.80 8.59 1.75
CA GLY A 77 -3.37 8.88 0.39
C GLY A 77 -2.86 10.31 0.20
N VAL A 78 -3.38 11.27 0.98
CA VAL A 78 -2.86 12.66 1.00
C VAL A 78 -1.41 12.71 1.49
N ALA A 79 -1.03 11.80 2.39
CA ALA A 79 0.32 11.73 2.95
C ALA A 79 1.22 10.74 2.20
N ALA A 80 0.70 9.55 1.88
CA ALA A 80 1.42 8.46 1.24
C ALA A 80 0.43 7.50 0.53
N ASN A 81 0.08 7.83 -0.71
CA ASN A 81 -0.78 6.99 -1.56
C ASN A 81 -0.22 5.57 -1.79
N ASN A 82 1.10 5.46 -1.86
CA ASN A 82 1.82 4.20 -1.83
C ASN A 82 2.65 4.12 -0.54
N PRO A 83 2.17 3.44 0.52
CA PRO A 83 2.82 3.46 1.82
C PRO A 83 4.06 2.55 1.89
N THR A 84 4.50 1.94 0.78
CA THR A 84 5.61 0.97 0.76
C THR A 84 6.88 1.55 1.38
N LEU A 85 7.30 2.74 0.94
CA LEU A 85 8.51 3.38 1.47
C LEU A 85 8.36 3.74 2.96
N LEU A 86 7.19 4.26 3.35
CA LEU A 86 6.89 4.58 4.75
C LEU A 86 6.96 3.33 5.63
N ALA A 87 6.41 2.22 5.14
CA ALA A 87 6.39 0.96 5.86
C ALA A 87 7.80 0.35 6.00
N VAL A 88 8.68 0.48 5.00
CA VAL A 88 10.11 0.14 5.10
C VAL A 88 10.83 1.03 6.13
N CYS A 89 10.53 2.34 6.15
CA CYS A 89 11.09 3.26 7.14
C CYS A 89 10.65 2.91 8.58
N GLU A 90 9.37 2.62 8.80
CA GLU A 90 8.87 2.24 10.13
C GLU A 90 9.40 0.89 10.60
N ALA A 91 9.49 -0.07 9.69
CA ALA A 91 10.18 -1.34 9.89
C ALA A 91 11.65 -1.18 10.30
N THR A 92 12.35 -0.25 9.66
CA THR A 92 13.74 0.09 9.99
C THR A 92 13.85 0.67 11.40
N LYS A 93 12.94 1.58 11.78
CA LYS A 93 12.88 2.14 13.13
C LYS A 93 12.58 1.08 14.19
N ASP A 94 11.67 0.14 13.92
CA ASP A 94 11.34 -0.95 14.85
C ASP A 94 12.56 -1.86 15.11
N ARG A 95 13.38 -2.11 14.07
CA ARG A 95 14.59 -2.92 14.20
C ARG A 95 15.80 -2.20 14.80
N CYS A 96 16.05 -0.98 14.35
CA CYS A 96 17.30 -0.28 14.63
C CYS A 96 17.17 0.78 15.72
N GLY A 97 15.95 1.05 16.21
CA GLY A 97 15.70 2.11 17.17
C GLY A 97 15.68 3.50 16.50
N ASN A 98 16.22 4.50 17.20
CA ASN A 98 16.31 5.86 16.68
C ASN A 98 17.49 6.03 15.70
N GLU A 99 17.50 7.15 14.97
CA GLU A 99 18.54 7.50 14.00
C GLU A 99 19.96 7.62 14.59
N ASN A 100 20.05 7.79 15.91
CA ASN A 100 21.32 7.91 16.63
C ASN A 100 21.91 6.54 17.01
N SER A 101 21.17 5.44 16.79
CA SER A 101 21.64 4.11 17.10
C SER A 101 22.73 3.65 16.11
N PRO A 102 23.81 2.98 16.56
CA PRO A 102 24.83 2.41 15.69
C PRO A 102 24.25 1.46 14.63
N SER A 103 23.16 0.75 14.97
CA SER A 103 22.45 -0.15 14.06
C SER A 103 21.73 0.57 12.92
N TRP A 104 21.46 1.87 13.04
CA TRP A 104 20.87 2.69 11.96
C TRP A 104 21.85 2.91 10.81
N LYS A 105 23.16 2.99 11.09
CA LYS A 105 24.19 3.22 10.05
C LYS A 105 24.49 1.98 9.20
N ASN A 106 24.19 0.79 9.73
CA ASN A 106 24.51 -0.50 9.12
C ASN A 106 23.23 -1.33 8.89
N ILE A 107 22.17 -0.70 8.39
CA ILE A 107 20.93 -1.41 8.09
C ILE A 107 21.17 -2.36 6.91
N ASP A 108 21.03 -3.64 7.19
CA ASP A 108 21.08 -4.67 6.16
C ASP A 108 19.69 -4.86 5.54
N TYR A 109 19.45 -4.14 4.45
CA TYR A 109 18.19 -4.22 3.70
C TYR A 109 17.99 -5.56 2.97
N SER A 110 19.02 -6.43 2.90
CA SER A 110 18.86 -7.80 2.38
C SER A 110 17.95 -8.68 3.23
N LYS A 111 17.71 -8.23 4.46
CA LYS A 111 16.80 -8.84 5.43
C LYS A 111 15.38 -8.28 5.31
N PHE A 112 15.07 -7.38 4.39
CA PHE A 112 13.69 -6.97 4.17
C PHE A 112 13.05 -7.87 3.13
N LEU A 113 11.79 -8.23 3.34
CA LEU A 113 10.98 -8.94 2.37
C LEU A 113 9.68 -8.15 2.20
N VAL A 114 9.53 -7.50 1.06
CA VAL A 114 8.51 -6.47 0.84
C VAL A 114 7.52 -6.95 -0.21
N LEU A 115 6.24 -6.97 0.16
CA LEU A 115 5.12 -7.21 -0.75
C LEU A 115 4.30 -5.92 -0.83
N SER A 116 4.28 -5.32 -2.02
CA SER A 116 3.50 -4.12 -2.30
C SER A 116 2.35 -4.47 -3.25
N LEU A 117 1.12 -4.19 -2.83
CA LEU A 117 -0.09 -4.46 -3.58
C LEU A 117 -0.74 -3.14 -3.98
N GLY A 118 -0.86 -2.89 -5.27
CA GLY A 118 -1.64 -1.76 -5.80
C GLY A 118 -3.09 -2.15 -6.05
N THR A 119 -4.01 -1.19 -6.01
CA THR A 119 -5.42 -1.43 -6.37
C THR A 119 -5.70 -1.26 -7.87
N GLY A 120 -4.67 -1.17 -8.70
CA GLY A 120 -4.77 -0.95 -10.13
C GLY A 120 -4.99 0.51 -10.51
N SER A 121 -4.39 0.93 -11.63
CA SER A 121 -4.57 2.25 -12.23
C SER A 121 -5.16 2.12 -13.62
N SER A 122 -5.76 3.19 -14.14
CA SER A 122 -6.12 3.23 -15.56
C SER A 122 -4.90 3.51 -16.43
N LYS A 123 -4.89 3.00 -17.68
CA LYS A 123 -3.85 3.36 -18.64
C LYS A 123 -3.84 4.87 -18.85
N ARG A 124 -2.70 5.39 -19.30
CA ARG A 124 -2.52 6.79 -19.75
C ARG A 124 -3.28 7.09 -21.06
N ASP A 125 -4.50 6.57 -21.22
CA ASP A 125 -5.27 6.59 -22.47
C ASP A 125 -6.30 7.72 -22.54
N SER A 126 -6.12 8.77 -21.72
CA SER A 126 -6.71 10.06 -22.04
C SER A 126 -5.74 11.15 -21.62
N GLN A 127 -4.86 11.53 -22.55
CA GLN A 127 -4.09 12.76 -22.46
C GLN A 127 -5.06 13.88 -22.05
N ILE A 128 -4.87 14.44 -20.86
CA ILE A 128 -5.47 15.73 -20.58
C ILE A 128 -4.64 16.69 -21.38
N GLU A 129 -5.06 16.94 -22.63
CA GLU A 129 -4.48 17.99 -23.42
C GLU A 129 -4.72 19.29 -22.65
N VAL A 130 -3.63 19.85 -22.12
CA VAL A 130 -3.67 21.10 -21.35
C VAL A 130 -4.29 22.23 -22.18
N GLY A 131 -4.27 22.11 -23.51
CA GLY A 131 -4.87 23.06 -24.43
C GLY A 131 -4.26 24.45 -24.19
N ASN A 132 -5.09 25.49 -24.22
CA ASN A 132 -4.62 26.84 -23.93
C ASN A 132 -4.57 27.10 -22.41
N GLY A 133 -3.35 27.27 -21.88
CA GLY A 133 -3.06 27.54 -20.46
C GLY A 133 -3.81 28.72 -19.83
N LYS A 134 -4.35 29.64 -20.65
CA LYS A 134 -5.14 30.79 -20.16
C LYS A 134 -6.47 30.42 -19.51
N TYR A 135 -7.00 29.22 -19.75
CA TYR A 135 -8.26 28.74 -19.17
C TYR A 135 -8.07 27.92 -17.89
N TRP A 136 -6.83 27.79 -17.40
CA TRP A 136 -6.54 27.06 -16.17
C TRP A 136 -6.74 27.94 -14.94
N GLY A 137 -7.69 27.56 -14.10
CA GLY A 137 -8.01 28.22 -12.84
C GLY A 137 -8.53 27.24 -11.79
N PHE A 138 -8.95 27.74 -10.64
CA PHE A 138 -9.42 26.92 -9.50
C PHE A 138 -10.44 25.85 -9.91
N PHE A 139 -11.47 26.23 -10.68
CA PHE A 139 -12.51 25.30 -11.13
C PHE A 139 -11.97 24.19 -12.04
N GLN A 140 -11.01 24.51 -12.90
CA GLN A 140 -10.41 23.55 -13.82
C GLN A 140 -9.55 22.52 -13.06
N TRP A 141 -8.80 22.97 -12.06
CA TRP A 141 -7.99 22.10 -11.20
C TRP A 141 -8.84 21.22 -10.27
N PHE A 142 -9.91 21.77 -9.70
CA PHE A 142 -10.74 21.07 -8.70
C PHE A 142 -11.88 20.25 -9.29
N TRP A 143 -12.53 20.71 -10.37
CA TRP A 143 -13.73 20.08 -10.93
C TRP A 143 -13.48 19.39 -12.28
N GLY A 144 -12.40 19.77 -12.98
CA GLY A 144 -12.06 19.26 -14.31
C GLY A 144 -13.10 19.59 -15.39
N LEU A 145 -12.75 19.37 -16.66
CA LEU A 145 -13.67 19.60 -17.79
C LEU A 145 -14.85 18.61 -17.84
N ASN A 146 -14.79 17.48 -17.12
CA ASN A 146 -15.75 16.37 -17.21
C ASN A 146 -16.05 15.73 -15.84
N SER A 147 -16.15 16.52 -14.77
CA SER A 147 -16.32 16.00 -13.38
C SER A 147 -15.18 15.06 -12.95
N ARG A 148 -13.95 15.37 -13.38
CA ARG A 148 -12.74 14.60 -13.06
C ARG A 148 -11.96 15.38 -12.01
N GLN A 149 -11.59 14.74 -10.90
CA GLN A 149 -10.87 15.35 -9.77
C GLN A 149 -9.39 15.46 -10.08
N LEU A 150 -9.09 16.34 -11.03
CA LEU A 150 -7.81 16.41 -11.70
C LEU A 150 -6.63 16.59 -10.74
N LEU A 151 -6.78 17.47 -9.75
CA LEU A 151 -5.74 17.73 -8.76
C LEU A 151 -5.40 16.48 -7.93
N LEU A 152 -6.41 15.77 -7.41
CA LEU A 152 -6.18 14.56 -6.61
C LEU A 152 -5.59 13.45 -7.47
N ASP A 153 -6.12 13.25 -8.68
CA ASP A 153 -5.58 12.25 -9.61
C ASP A 153 -4.09 12.47 -9.89
N VAL A 154 -3.69 13.70 -10.18
CA VAL A 154 -2.28 14.04 -10.49
C VAL A 154 -1.39 13.82 -9.26
N LEU A 155 -1.80 14.33 -8.09
CA LEU A 155 -1.00 14.22 -6.87
C LEU A 155 -0.85 12.76 -6.43
N LEU A 156 -1.95 12.01 -6.37
CA LEU A 156 -1.94 10.61 -5.93
C LEU A 156 -1.17 9.72 -6.91
N THR A 157 -1.29 9.96 -8.22
CA THR A 157 -0.50 9.26 -9.24
C THR A 157 0.99 9.53 -9.09
N ALA A 158 1.37 10.81 -9.00
CA ALA A 158 2.78 11.19 -8.87
C ALA A 158 3.41 10.57 -7.61
N MET A 159 2.66 10.49 -6.51
CA MET A 159 3.12 9.85 -5.28
C MET A 159 3.31 8.33 -5.43
N ASP A 160 2.39 7.63 -6.11
CA ASP A 160 2.53 6.19 -6.39
C ASP A 160 3.74 5.91 -7.30
N ASP A 161 3.85 6.66 -8.40
CA ASP A 161 4.94 6.51 -9.37
C ASP A 161 6.32 6.81 -8.75
N MET A 162 6.44 7.86 -7.92
CA MET A 162 7.71 8.16 -7.25
C MET A 162 8.14 7.04 -6.30
N VAL A 163 7.22 6.45 -5.53
CA VAL A 163 7.55 5.33 -4.65
C VAL A 163 7.95 4.11 -5.46
N ASP A 164 7.24 3.79 -6.55
CA ASP A 164 7.59 2.68 -7.41
C ASP A 164 8.97 2.87 -8.10
N ILE A 165 9.33 4.09 -8.48
CA ILE A 165 10.67 4.46 -8.98
C ILE A 165 11.72 4.24 -7.89
N TYR A 166 11.54 4.83 -6.70
CA TYR A 166 12.52 4.71 -5.61
C TYR A 166 12.73 3.26 -5.19
N MET A 167 11.64 2.50 -5.03
CA MET A 167 11.71 1.09 -4.67
C MET A 167 12.35 0.26 -5.78
N SER A 168 12.09 0.58 -7.05
CA SER A 168 12.73 -0.10 -8.17
C SER A 168 14.22 0.19 -8.23
N ILE A 169 14.67 1.43 -8.05
CA ILE A 169 16.11 1.74 -7.98
C ILE A 169 16.76 0.99 -6.82
N PHE A 170 16.12 1.01 -5.65
CA PHE A 170 16.65 0.40 -4.44
C PHE A 170 16.78 -1.13 -4.53
N PHE A 171 15.74 -1.81 -5.02
CA PHE A 171 15.70 -3.28 -5.07
C PHE A 171 16.18 -3.87 -6.40
N LYS A 172 16.02 -3.20 -7.55
CA LYS A 172 16.59 -3.68 -8.84
C LYS A 172 18.08 -3.38 -8.98
N GLY A 173 18.57 -2.28 -8.38
CA GLY A 173 19.99 -1.93 -8.43
C GLY A 173 20.88 -2.79 -7.52
N SER A 174 20.32 -3.73 -6.78
CA SER A 174 21.01 -4.54 -5.77
C SER A 174 20.72 -6.04 -5.96
N ALA A 175 21.52 -6.91 -5.32
CA ALA A 175 21.27 -8.36 -5.25
C ALA A 175 19.97 -8.73 -4.49
N LEU A 176 19.07 -7.77 -4.28
CA LEU A 176 17.85 -7.86 -3.47
C LEU A 176 16.59 -7.86 -4.32
N GLN A 177 16.69 -7.99 -5.65
CA GLN A 177 15.54 -7.94 -6.54
C GLN A 177 14.44 -8.94 -6.16
N ASP A 178 14.81 -10.11 -5.66
CA ASP A 178 13.86 -11.12 -5.19
C ASP A 178 13.20 -10.81 -3.84
N ASN A 179 13.65 -9.78 -3.13
CA ASN A 179 13.09 -9.36 -1.87
C ASN A 179 11.94 -8.35 -2.01
N TYR A 180 11.70 -7.81 -3.21
CA TYR A 180 10.60 -6.91 -3.48
C TYR A 180 9.68 -7.48 -4.55
N LEU A 181 8.40 -7.65 -4.19
CA LEU A 181 7.35 -8.05 -5.12
C LEU A 181 6.28 -6.95 -5.12
N ARG A 182 6.12 -6.28 -6.26
CA ARG A 182 5.02 -5.35 -6.53
C ARG A 182 4.01 -6.04 -7.42
N ILE A 183 2.75 -6.07 -7.01
CA ILE A 183 1.64 -6.54 -7.85
C ILE A 183 0.75 -5.34 -8.11
N GLN A 184 0.74 -4.91 -9.37
CA GLN A 184 -0.01 -3.75 -9.83
C GLN A 184 -0.47 -4.01 -11.26
N THR A 185 -1.58 -3.39 -11.65
CA THR A 185 -2.02 -3.34 -13.05
C THR A 185 -2.29 -1.90 -13.43
N ASP A 186 -1.92 -1.51 -14.64
CA ASP A 186 -2.24 -0.20 -15.20
C ASP A 186 -3.28 -0.30 -16.32
N GLU A 187 -3.99 -1.43 -16.42
CA GLU A 187 -4.90 -1.71 -17.53
C GLU A 187 -6.37 -1.48 -17.18
N LEU A 188 -6.68 -0.86 -16.04
CA LEU A 188 -8.07 -0.59 -15.68
C LEU A 188 -8.71 0.40 -16.66
N LYS A 189 -9.99 0.20 -16.97
CA LYS A 189 -10.78 1.25 -17.61
C LYS A 189 -11.10 2.31 -16.57
N TYR A 190 -11.29 3.56 -17.02
CA TYR A 190 -11.58 4.67 -16.12
C TYR A 190 -12.78 4.41 -15.21
N ASP A 191 -13.89 3.89 -15.75
CA ASP A 191 -15.10 3.60 -14.97
C ASP A 191 -14.90 2.46 -13.96
N ASP A 192 -14.07 1.48 -14.29
CA ASP A 192 -13.72 0.38 -13.38
C ASP A 192 -12.73 0.87 -12.28
N ALA A 193 -11.94 1.90 -12.57
CA ALA A 193 -10.96 2.50 -11.65
C ALA A 193 -11.56 3.57 -10.71
N LYS A 194 -12.85 3.90 -10.83
CA LYS A 194 -13.51 4.85 -9.93
C LYS A 194 -13.58 4.31 -8.51
N MET A 195 -12.97 5.02 -7.57
CA MET A 195 -12.86 4.60 -6.17
C MET A 195 -14.19 4.54 -5.41
N ASP A 196 -15.22 5.25 -5.89
CA ASP A 196 -16.56 5.32 -5.30
C ASP A 196 -17.60 4.43 -5.98
N ASN A 197 -17.21 3.65 -6.99
CA ASN A 197 -18.14 2.77 -7.69
C ASN A 197 -18.29 1.41 -6.97
N SER A 198 -19.22 1.35 -6.02
CA SER A 198 -19.57 0.13 -5.28
C SER A 198 -20.70 -0.70 -5.91
N GLU A 199 -21.05 -0.47 -7.18
CA GLU A 199 -22.08 -1.27 -7.85
C GLU A 199 -21.63 -2.73 -7.94
N LYS A 200 -22.57 -3.67 -7.74
CA LYS A 200 -22.26 -5.11 -7.72
C LYS A 200 -21.53 -5.57 -8.97
N GLU A 201 -21.95 -5.08 -10.13
CA GLU A 201 -21.31 -5.39 -11.41
C GLU A 201 -19.85 -4.90 -11.47
N ASN A 202 -19.56 -3.72 -10.93
CA ASN A 202 -18.20 -3.19 -10.86
C ASN A 202 -17.32 -4.04 -9.92
N MET A 203 -17.86 -4.41 -8.75
CA MET A 203 -17.15 -5.26 -7.79
C MET A 203 -16.83 -6.65 -8.36
N GLU A 204 -17.76 -7.26 -9.11
CA GLU A 204 -17.52 -8.53 -9.80
C GLU A 204 -16.47 -8.41 -10.92
N LYS A 205 -16.47 -7.29 -11.65
CA LYS A 205 -15.42 -6.98 -12.64
C LYS A 205 -14.05 -6.82 -11.99
N LEU A 206 -13.94 -6.06 -10.89
CA LEU A 206 -12.69 -5.87 -10.15
C LEU A 206 -12.15 -7.19 -9.60
N LEU A 207 -13.03 -8.07 -9.08
CA LEU A 207 -12.66 -9.42 -8.66
C LEU A 207 -12.05 -10.22 -9.82
N LYS A 208 -12.70 -10.19 -10.99
CA LYS A 208 -12.21 -10.88 -12.18
C LYS A 208 -10.85 -10.33 -12.64
N ILE A 209 -10.68 -9.00 -12.61
CA ILE A 209 -9.40 -8.36 -12.93
C ILE A 209 -8.30 -8.83 -11.97
N GLY A 210 -8.57 -8.90 -10.67
CA GLY A 210 -7.63 -9.44 -9.69
C GLY A 210 -7.26 -10.91 -9.95
N GLN A 211 -8.24 -11.74 -10.30
CA GLN A 211 -8.02 -13.15 -10.66
C GLN A 211 -7.19 -13.32 -11.94
N ASP A 212 -7.39 -12.44 -12.92
CA ASP A 212 -6.63 -12.47 -14.16
C ASP A 212 -5.22 -11.89 -13.97
N LEU A 213 -5.06 -10.90 -13.09
CA LEU A 213 -3.74 -10.35 -12.71
C LEU A 213 -2.83 -11.44 -12.12
N LEU A 214 -3.38 -12.41 -11.37
CA LEU A 214 -2.61 -13.56 -10.87
C LEU A 214 -1.97 -14.39 -11.99
N LYS A 215 -2.58 -14.44 -13.18
CA LYS A 215 -2.10 -15.21 -14.33
C LYS A 215 -1.10 -14.44 -15.19
N LYS A 216 -1.02 -13.11 -15.03
CA LYS A 216 -0.09 -12.26 -15.77
C LYS A 216 1.35 -12.43 -15.25
N PRO A 217 2.37 -12.19 -16.09
CA PRO A 217 3.75 -12.16 -15.64
C PRO A 217 3.95 -11.06 -14.59
N VAL A 218 4.95 -11.24 -13.72
CA VAL A 218 5.38 -10.15 -12.84
C VAL A 218 5.91 -8.99 -13.67
N THR A 219 5.44 -7.79 -13.37
CA THR A 219 5.87 -6.57 -14.03
C THR A 219 6.68 -5.71 -13.08
N ALA A 220 7.46 -4.80 -13.65
CA ALA A 220 8.08 -3.73 -12.88
C ALA A 220 8.17 -2.46 -13.73
N ILE A 221 8.28 -1.32 -13.06
CA ILE A 221 8.38 -0.05 -13.77
C ILE A 221 9.69 0.02 -14.56
N ASN A 222 9.60 0.38 -15.83
CA ASN A 222 10.72 0.80 -16.64
C ASN A 222 11.01 2.27 -16.31
N LEU A 223 12.24 2.56 -15.88
CA LEU A 223 12.61 3.89 -15.38
C LEU A 223 12.68 4.95 -16.48
N GLU A 224 12.81 4.54 -17.75
CA GLU A 224 12.85 5.45 -18.89
C GLU A 224 11.44 5.79 -19.37
N THR A 225 10.54 4.79 -19.43
CA THR A 225 9.18 4.97 -19.96
C THR A 225 8.14 5.28 -18.88
N GLY A 226 8.44 4.97 -17.61
CA GLY A 226 7.51 5.04 -16.48
C GLY A 226 6.34 4.05 -16.58
N SER A 227 6.44 3.06 -17.47
CA SER A 227 5.41 2.06 -17.72
C SER A 227 5.76 0.72 -17.08
N TYR A 228 4.75 -0.10 -16.78
CA TYR A 228 4.94 -1.44 -16.24
C TYR A 228 5.25 -2.43 -17.35
N GLU A 229 6.42 -3.07 -17.28
CA GLU A 229 6.89 -4.04 -18.26
C GLU A 229 7.16 -5.41 -17.60
N PRO A 230 6.89 -6.53 -18.29
CA PRO A 230 7.22 -7.86 -17.77
C PRO A 230 8.70 -7.99 -17.41
N LEU A 231 8.99 -8.55 -16.23
CA LEU A 231 10.36 -8.85 -15.83
C LEU A 231 10.84 -10.14 -16.49
N GLU A 232 11.91 -10.05 -17.28
CA GLU A 232 12.56 -11.23 -17.86
C GLU A 232 13.00 -12.22 -16.77
N GLY A 233 12.75 -13.52 -17.00
CA GLY A 233 13.12 -14.60 -16.07
C GLY A 233 12.17 -14.80 -14.88
N LYS A 234 11.18 -13.92 -14.66
CA LYS A 234 10.12 -14.13 -13.68
C LYS A 234 8.88 -14.74 -14.33
N SER A 235 8.16 -15.56 -13.57
CA SER A 235 6.94 -16.21 -14.03
C SER A 235 5.70 -15.39 -13.67
N THR A 236 4.56 -16.04 -13.42
CA THR A 236 3.30 -15.36 -13.13
C THR A 236 3.24 -14.80 -11.70
N ASN A 237 2.40 -13.78 -11.48
CA ASN A 237 2.15 -13.23 -10.15
C ASN A 237 1.73 -14.33 -9.15
N ALA A 238 0.91 -15.30 -9.57
CA ALA A 238 0.50 -16.42 -8.73
C ALA A 238 1.68 -17.29 -8.25
N GLU A 239 2.64 -17.55 -9.13
CA GLU A 239 3.80 -18.37 -8.81
C GLU A 239 4.79 -17.64 -7.91
N GLU A 240 5.07 -16.36 -8.19
CA GLU A 240 5.92 -15.55 -7.33
C GLU A 240 5.28 -15.32 -5.95
N LEU A 241 3.95 -15.15 -5.86
CA LEU A 241 3.23 -15.14 -4.58
C LEU A 241 3.36 -16.46 -3.82
N LYS A 242 3.30 -17.61 -4.50
CA LYS A 242 3.53 -18.91 -3.86
C LYS A 242 4.95 -19.02 -3.32
N LYS A 243 5.97 -18.57 -4.07
CA LYS A 243 7.37 -18.52 -3.60
C LYS A 243 7.50 -17.59 -2.39
N PHE A 244 6.85 -16.42 -2.45
CA PHE A 244 6.82 -15.45 -1.35
C PHE A 244 6.18 -16.05 -0.08
N ALA A 245 5.03 -16.71 -0.22
CA ALA A 245 4.34 -17.38 0.87
C ALA A 245 5.15 -18.52 1.51
N ARG A 246 5.87 -19.31 0.70
CA ARG A 246 6.82 -20.33 1.21
C ARG A 246 7.89 -19.69 2.07
N ARG A 247 8.55 -18.63 1.58
CA ARG A 247 9.57 -17.89 2.34
C ARG A 247 9.06 -17.35 3.67
N LEU A 248 7.82 -16.86 3.72
CA LEU A 248 7.20 -16.41 4.97
C LEU A 248 6.91 -17.57 5.93
N SER A 249 6.42 -18.69 5.41
CA SER A 249 6.15 -19.91 6.19
C SER A 249 7.43 -20.48 6.80
N ASP A 250 8.49 -20.57 6.00
CA ASP A 250 9.79 -21.09 6.44
C ASP A 250 10.42 -20.17 7.50
N GLU A 251 10.38 -18.84 7.29
CA GLU A 251 10.84 -17.88 8.29
C GLU A 251 10.05 -17.96 9.61
N ARG A 252 8.72 -18.17 9.54
CA ARG A 252 7.90 -18.38 10.74
C ARG A 252 8.27 -19.67 11.46
N LYS A 253 8.41 -20.79 10.75
CA LYS A 253 8.82 -22.08 11.33
C LYS A 253 10.17 -21.97 12.02
N ARG A 254 11.14 -21.31 11.38
CA ARG A 254 12.47 -21.06 11.92
C ARG A 254 12.41 -20.27 13.24
N ARG A 255 11.62 -19.21 13.31
CA ARG A 255 11.44 -18.42 14.56
C ARG A 255 10.79 -19.20 15.69
N LEU A 256 9.97 -20.19 15.36
CA LEU A 256 9.31 -21.08 16.32
C LEU A 256 10.15 -22.32 16.66
N GLY A 257 11.35 -22.48 16.06
CA GLY A 257 12.20 -23.65 16.26
C GLY A 257 11.61 -24.95 15.68
N LEU A 258 10.68 -24.85 14.73
CA LEU A 258 10.06 -26.01 14.08
C LEU A 258 10.95 -26.52 12.94
N PRO A 259 11.05 -27.85 12.75
CA PRO A 259 11.86 -28.43 11.68
C PRO A 259 11.34 -28.01 10.29
N GLU A 260 12.27 -27.67 9.39
CA GLU A 260 11.95 -27.36 7.99
C GLU A 260 11.38 -28.61 7.30
N THR A 261 10.20 -28.48 6.70
CA THR A 261 9.65 -29.53 5.83
C THR A 261 10.37 -29.42 4.49
N CYS A 262 11.54 -30.04 4.36
CA CYS A 262 12.28 -30.10 3.11
C CYS A 262 11.46 -30.92 2.09
N GLY A 263 10.90 -30.25 1.09
CA GLY A 263 10.30 -30.93 -0.07
C GLY A 263 11.39 -31.69 -0.81
N GLN A 264 11.18 -32.98 -1.06
CA GLN A 264 12.10 -33.80 -1.82
C GLN A 264 12.18 -33.29 -3.26
N GLY A 265 13.38 -32.89 -3.69
CA GLY A 265 13.75 -32.90 -5.10
C GLY A 265 14.05 -31.56 -5.78
N GLU A 266 14.89 -30.68 -5.22
CA GLU A 266 15.66 -29.72 -6.03
C GLU A 266 17.07 -29.52 -5.45
N ASN A 267 18.06 -29.34 -6.33
CA ASN A 267 19.50 -29.47 -6.09
C ASN A 267 20.08 -28.72 -4.87
N LEU A 268 20.77 -29.48 -4.02
CA LEU A 268 21.51 -29.10 -2.80
C LEU A 268 22.77 -28.24 -3.03
N ARG A 269 22.65 -27.05 -3.63
CA ARG A 269 23.77 -26.08 -3.69
C ARG A 269 23.44 -24.68 -3.17
N HIS A 270 22.30 -24.47 -2.53
CA HIS A 270 21.95 -23.17 -1.93
C HIS A 270 21.52 -23.22 -0.46
N CYS A 271 21.72 -24.35 0.23
CA CYS A 271 21.60 -24.43 1.69
C CYS A 271 22.88 -23.89 2.37
N SER A 272 23.23 -22.62 2.10
CA SER A 272 24.00 -21.86 3.08
C SER A 272 22.99 -21.34 4.08
N ALA A 273 23.22 -21.61 5.37
CA ALA A 273 22.44 -21.05 6.47
C ALA A 273 22.57 -19.52 6.45
N MET A 274 21.72 -18.86 5.67
CA MET A 274 21.64 -17.41 5.64
C MET A 274 20.78 -16.97 6.82
N ASP A 275 21.42 -16.28 7.77
CA ASP A 275 20.79 -15.67 8.94
C ASP A 275 19.85 -14.54 8.50
N TYR A 276 18.66 -14.92 8.07
CA TYR A 276 17.63 -14.04 7.60
C TYR A 276 16.66 -13.75 8.73
N SER A 277 16.92 -12.72 9.51
CA SER A 277 15.87 -12.08 10.28
C SER A 277 14.99 -11.26 9.31
N LYS A 278 14.15 -11.93 8.51
CA LYS A 278 13.41 -11.27 7.42
C LYS A 278 12.18 -10.52 7.92
N LEU A 279 12.04 -9.22 7.62
CA LEU A 279 10.85 -8.47 8.01
C LEU A 279 9.88 -8.34 6.83
N LEU A 280 8.62 -8.77 7.04
CA LEU A 280 7.55 -8.57 6.07
C LEU A 280 7.05 -7.13 6.16
N VAL A 281 7.09 -6.44 5.02
CA VAL A 281 6.41 -5.16 4.84
C VAL A 281 5.30 -5.37 3.83
N LEU A 282 4.04 -5.27 4.29
CA LEU A 282 2.86 -5.28 3.44
C LEU A 282 2.36 -3.84 3.30
N SER A 283 2.23 -3.38 2.06
CA SER A 283 1.62 -2.10 1.73
C SER A 283 0.48 -2.31 0.75
N LEU A 284 -0.64 -1.63 0.99
CA LEU A 284 -1.72 -1.47 0.04
C LEU A 284 -1.68 -0.01 -0.43
N GLY A 285 -1.50 0.22 -1.72
CA GLY A 285 -1.54 1.56 -2.30
C GLY A 285 -2.80 1.76 -3.14
N PHE A 286 -3.43 2.92 -3.05
CA PHE A 286 -4.58 3.23 -3.89
C PHE A 286 -4.09 3.63 -5.28
N GLY A 287 -4.56 2.91 -6.28
CA GLY A 287 -4.34 3.26 -7.66
C GLY A 287 -5.26 4.40 -8.08
N SER A 288 -4.69 5.33 -8.83
CA SER A 288 -5.35 6.50 -9.40
C SER A 288 -5.39 6.40 -10.92
N SER A 289 -6.09 7.31 -11.58
CA SER A 289 -6.01 7.40 -13.04
C SER A 289 -4.66 7.99 -13.46
N LYS A 290 -3.79 7.18 -14.10
CA LYS A 290 -2.48 7.67 -14.56
C LYS A 290 -2.65 8.69 -15.68
N LYS A 291 -1.90 9.79 -15.59
CA LYS A 291 -1.90 10.89 -16.57
C LYS A 291 -0.46 11.24 -16.92
N ASP A 292 -0.19 11.50 -18.19
CA ASP A 292 1.04 12.16 -18.60
C ASP A 292 1.01 13.60 -18.06
N VAL A 293 2.03 13.99 -17.29
CA VAL A 293 2.25 15.35 -16.78
C VAL A 293 3.54 15.89 -17.36
#